data_AF-A0A8T7EN65-F1
#
_entry.id   AF-A0A8T7EN65-F1
#
_cell.length_a   1.000
_cell.length_b   1.000
_cell.length_c   1.000
_cell.angle_alpha   90.00
_cell.angle_beta   90.00
_cell.angle_gamma   90.00
#
_symmetry.space_group_name_H-M   'P 1'
#
loop_
_entity.id
_entity.type
_entity.pdbx_description
1 polymer ?
#
loop_
_entity_poly.entity_id
_entity_poly.type
_entity_poly.pdbx_seq_one_letter_code
_entity_poly.pdbx_strand_id
1 'polypeptide(L)'
;MTQRHYLTDSFVTRFEATIVESLDHEGRHAVILDATYFYPTGGGQPNDTGTINGIPVLDVLTRPHDLSRRSCAEERASNRAGPR
;
A
#
# COMPACT_ATOMS: atom_id res chain seq x y z
N MET A 1 -7.89 -7.79 -2.90
CA MET A 1 -7.57 -6.42 -2.40
C MET A 1 -7.53 -6.48 -0.89
N THR A 2 -6.58 -5.80 -0.24
CA THR A 2 -6.49 -5.74 1.23
C THR A 2 -7.31 -4.58 1.78
N GLN A 3 -8.17 -4.82 2.78
CA GLN A 3 -8.92 -3.79 3.48
C GLN A 3 -8.03 -3.03 4.48
N ARG A 4 -8.14 -1.69 4.51
CA ARG A 4 -7.26 -0.78 5.27
C ARG A 4 -8.03 -0.12 6.41
N HIS A 5 -8.24 -0.86 7.50
CA HIS A 5 -9.08 -0.37 8.60
C HIS A 5 -8.43 0.74 9.43
N TYR A 6 -7.12 0.92 9.32
CA TYR A 6 -6.40 2.05 9.95
C TYR A 6 -6.93 3.43 9.53
N LEU A 7 -7.61 3.53 8.37
CA LEU A 7 -8.24 4.76 7.89
C LEU A 7 -9.56 5.09 8.60
N THR A 8 -10.24 4.07 9.14
CA THR A 8 -11.57 4.20 9.73
C THR A 8 -11.53 4.17 11.25
N ASP A 9 -10.62 3.39 11.84
CA ASP A 9 -10.45 3.32 13.29
C ASP A 9 -8.98 3.05 13.63
N SER A 10 -8.27 4.11 14.01
CA SER A 10 -6.83 4.07 14.32
C SER A 10 -6.53 3.73 15.78
N PHE A 11 -7.55 3.53 16.64
CA PHE A 11 -7.34 3.21 18.06
C PHE A 11 -7.25 1.69 18.33
N VAL A 12 -7.52 0.86 17.32
CA VAL A 12 -7.45 -0.60 17.44
C VAL A 12 -5.99 -1.06 17.46
N THR A 13 -5.59 -1.68 18.58
CA THR A 13 -4.23 -2.19 18.80
C THR A 13 -4.12 -3.71 18.71
N ARG A 14 -5.25 -4.42 18.62
CA ARG A 14 -5.33 -5.87 18.48
C ARG A 14 -6.48 -6.25 17.56
N PHE A 15 -6.20 -7.05 16.55
CA PHE A 15 -7.18 -7.50 15.56
C PHE A 15 -6.83 -8.90 15.03
N GLU A 16 -7.77 -9.51 14.34
CA GLU A 16 -7.59 -10.76 13.61
C GLU A 16 -7.62 -10.50 12.11
N ALA A 17 -6.80 -11.22 11.36
CA ALA A 17 -6.72 -11.14 9.91
C ALA A 17 -6.26 -12.48 9.33
N THR A 18 -6.59 -12.71 8.07
CA THR A 18 -6.22 -13.91 7.32
C THR A 18 -5.03 -13.61 6.42
N ILE A 19 -4.00 -14.46 6.47
CA ILE A 19 -2.91 -14.42 5.49
C ILE A 19 -3.44 -14.93 4.16
N VAL A 20 -3.45 -14.07 3.14
CA VAL A 20 -3.89 -14.41 1.78
C VAL A 20 -2.74 -14.82 0.88
N GLU A 21 -1.52 -14.37 1.18
CA GLU A 21 -0.32 -14.70 0.41
C GLU A 21 0.91 -14.65 1.34
N SER A 22 1.83 -15.59 1.16
CA SER A 22 3.16 -15.59 1.81
C SER A 22 4.21 -15.56 0.72
N LEU A 23 5.19 -14.68 0.83
CA LEU A 23 6.24 -14.47 -0.18
C LEU A 23 7.55 -14.05 0.48
N ASP A 24 8.63 -14.11 -0.28
CA ASP A 24 9.90 -13.49 0.10
C ASP A 24 10.01 -12.09 -0.52
N HIS A 25 10.35 -11.10 0.29
CA HIS A 25 10.58 -9.72 -0.11
C HIS A 25 11.92 -9.23 0.43
N GLU A 26 12.83 -8.84 -0.45
CA GLU A 26 14.18 -8.37 -0.09
C GLU A 26 14.96 -9.32 0.85
N GLY A 27 14.79 -10.64 0.65
CA GLY A 27 15.44 -11.66 1.47
C GLY A 27 14.81 -11.84 2.86
N ARG A 28 13.62 -11.29 3.10
CA ARG A 28 12.83 -11.46 4.32
C ARG A 28 11.49 -12.11 4.00
N HIS A 29 10.96 -12.87 4.96
CA HIS A 29 9.62 -13.42 4.84
C HIS A 29 8.57 -12.31 5.00
N ALA A 30 7.64 -12.24 4.06
CA ALA A 30 6.57 -11.26 4.01
C ALA A 30 5.21 -11.94 3.81
N VAL A 31 4.17 -11.34 4.36
CA VAL A 31 2.79 -11.83 4.25
C VAL A 31 1.87 -10.71 3.78
N ILE A 32 0.87 -11.08 3.00
CA ILE A 32 -0.24 -10.21 2.62
C ILE A 32 -1.46 -10.64 3.43
N LEU A 33 -2.12 -9.66 4.05
CA LEU A 33 -3.35 -9.87 4.80
C LEU A 33 -4.57 -9.49 3.96
N ASP A 34 -5.71 -10.09 4.25
CA ASP A 34 -7.01 -9.68 3.71
C ASP A 34 -7.46 -8.32 4.25
N ALA A 35 -7.15 -8.03 5.52
CA ALA A 35 -7.43 -6.78 6.21
C ALA A 35 -6.29 -6.42 7.18
N THR A 36 -6.05 -5.12 7.40
CA THR A 36 -5.02 -4.69 8.35
C THR A 36 -5.35 -3.35 9.01
N TYR A 37 -4.94 -3.25 10.29
CA TYR A 37 -4.85 -1.99 11.03
C TYR A 37 -3.42 -1.44 11.12
N PHE A 38 -2.42 -2.15 10.60
CA PHE A 38 -1.06 -1.61 10.51
C PHE A 38 -0.98 -0.54 9.43
N TYR A 39 -0.56 0.67 9.82
CA TYR A 39 -0.25 1.75 8.90
C TYR A 39 1.06 1.50 8.14
N PRO A 40 1.07 1.59 6.80
CA PRO A 40 2.26 1.36 5.99
C PRO A 40 3.23 2.55 6.00
N THR A 41 4.51 2.29 5.75
CA THR A 41 5.51 3.33 5.52
C THR A 41 5.10 4.17 4.31
N GLY A 42 4.99 5.49 4.48
CA GLY A 42 4.57 6.38 3.39
C GLY A 42 4.41 7.84 3.77
N GLY A 43 4.66 8.75 2.82
CA GLY A 43 4.45 10.20 3.00
C GLY A 43 5.38 10.87 4.02
N GLY A 44 6.50 10.23 4.36
CA GLY A 44 7.45 10.71 5.37
C GLY A 44 7.12 10.28 6.81
N GLN A 45 6.04 9.52 7.01
CA GLN A 45 5.74 8.90 8.31
C GLN A 45 6.31 7.48 8.40
N PRO A 46 6.83 7.08 9.58
CA PRO A 46 7.21 5.69 9.84
C PRO A 46 5.97 4.80 9.89
N ASN A 47 6.15 3.51 9.59
CA ASN A 47 5.11 2.50 9.75
C ASN A 47 4.77 2.22 11.22
N ASP A 48 3.62 1.58 11.41
CA ASP A 48 3.29 0.96 12.69
C ASP A 48 4.19 -0.24 12.99
N THR A 49 4.40 -0.47 14.28
CA THR A 49 5.16 -1.60 14.82
C THR A 49 4.25 -2.49 15.66
N GLY A 50 4.61 -3.77 15.81
CA GLY A 50 3.82 -4.71 16.59
C GLY A 50 4.22 -6.16 16.33
N THR A 51 3.30 -7.08 16.56
CA THR A 51 3.52 -8.51 16.29
C THR A 51 2.34 -9.13 15.55
N ILE A 52 2.62 -10.12 14.71
CA ILE A 52 1.63 -11.02 14.10
C ILE A 52 1.92 -12.41 14.66
N ASN A 53 0.98 -12.98 15.41
CA ASN A 53 1.16 -14.28 16.09
C ASN A 53 2.46 -14.36 16.92
N GLY A 54 2.84 -13.27 17.58
CA GLY A 54 4.06 -13.17 18.40
C GLY A 54 5.35 -12.96 17.60
N ILE A 55 5.30 -12.91 16.27
CA ILE A 55 6.43 -12.60 15.40
C ILE A 55 6.48 -11.09 15.16
N PRO A 56 7.63 -10.42 15.36
CA PRO A 56 7.74 -8.97 15.19
C PRO A 56 7.51 -8.53 13.75
N VAL A 57 6.70 -7.50 13.57
CA VAL A 57 6.53 -6.80 12.30
C VAL A 57 7.67 -5.80 12.15
N LEU A 58 8.50 -5.97 11.12
CA LEU A 58 9.67 -5.13 10.89
C LEU A 58 9.38 -3.94 9.97
N ASP A 59 8.47 -4.14 9.01
CA ASP A 59 8.08 -3.12 8.05
C ASP A 59 6.65 -3.42 7.55
N VAL A 60 5.95 -2.38 7.11
CA VAL A 60 4.58 -2.46 6.59
C VAL A 60 4.56 -1.73 5.26
N LEU A 61 4.40 -2.49 4.18
CA LEU A 61 4.46 -1.96 2.82
C LEU A 61 3.11 -2.12 2.14
N THR A 62 2.74 -1.12 1.33
CA THR A 62 1.60 -1.27 0.44
C THR A 62 2.07 -1.98 -0.83
N ARG A 63 1.52 -3.16 -1.13
CA ARG A 63 1.70 -3.75 -2.46
C ARG A 63 1.01 -2.83 -3.48
N PRO A 64 1.75 -2.28 -4.46
CA PRO A 64 1.11 -1.58 -5.56
C PRO A 64 0.28 -2.62 -6.33
N HIS A 65 -1.04 -2.53 -6.19
CA HIS A 65 -1.94 -3.10 -7.19
C HIS A 65 -1.68 -2.29 -8.46
N ASP A 66 -1.54 -2.94 -9.62
CA ASP A 66 -1.37 -2.32 -10.92
C ASP A 66 -2.18 -1.01 -10.97
N LEU A 67 -1.47 0.09 -10.71
CA LEU A 67 -2.02 1.42 -10.82
C LEU A 67 -2.01 1.60 -12.31
N SER A 68 -3.16 1.34 -12.94
CA SER A 68 -3.46 1.66 -14.32
C SER A 68 -2.55 2.81 -14.75
N ARG A 69 -1.50 2.48 -15.49
CA ARG A 69 -0.45 3.40 -15.88
C ARG A 69 -1.15 4.47 -16.71
N ARG A 70 -1.62 5.56 -16.08
CA ARG A 70 -1.95 6.78 -16.81
C ARG A 70 -0.62 7.32 -17.29
N SER A 71 -0.20 6.78 -18.42
CA SER A 71 0.63 7.50 -19.37
C SER A 71 -0.14 8.78 -19.71
N CYS A 72 0.08 9.83 -18.92
CA CYS A 72 0.01 11.18 -19.44
C CYS A 72 1.43 11.49 -19.95
N ALA A 73 1.85 10.75 -21.00
CA ALA A 73 2.81 11.30 -21.92
C ALA A 73 2.06 12.39 -22.71
N GLU A 74 2.67 13.56 -22.82
CA GLU A 74 2.22 14.70 -23.59
C GLU A 74 1.46 14.34 -24.87
N GLU A 75 0.24 14.88 -25.01
CA GLU A 75 -0.23 15.28 -26.34
C GLU A 75 -0.28 16.80 -26.38
N ARG A 76 0.91 17.39 -26.55
CA ARG A 76 1.04 18.71 -27.17
C ARG A 76 0.54 18.58 -28.61
N ALA A 77 -0.71 18.93 -28.85
CA ALA A 77 -1.19 19.25 -30.19
C ALA A 77 -2.35 20.27 -30.14
N SER A 78 -2.12 21.45 -29.57
CA SER A 78 -2.98 22.61 -29.88
C SER A 78 -2.58 23.16 -31.24
N ASN A 79 -3.16 22.56 -32.27
CA ASN A 79 -3.27 23.09 -33.63
C ASN A 79 -3.85 24.51 -33.60
N ARG A 80 -3.01 25.54 -33.61
CA ARG A 80 -3.45 26.91 -33.92
C ARG A 80 -3.25 27.15 -35.41
N ALA A 81 -4.22 26.68 -36.18
CA ALA A 81 -4.50 27.21 -37.50
C ALA A 81 -4.73 28.73 -37.38
N GLY A 82 -4.17 29.49 -38.32
CA GLY A 82 -4.43 30.92 -38.46
C GLY A 82 -5.91 31.22 -38.67
N PRO A 83 -6.31 32.48 -38.50
CA PRO A 83 -6.61 33.21 -39.73
C PRO A 83 -6.17 34.67 -39.75
N ARG A 84 -5.93 35.13 -40.98
CA ARG A 84 -5.76 36.50 -41.50
C ARG A 84 -4.35 37.04 -41.56
#